data_AF-A0A8J4WRQ9-F1
#
_entry.id   AF-A0A8J4WRQ9-F1
#
_cell.length_a   1.000
_cell.length_b   1.000
_cell.length_c   1.000
_cell.angle_alpha   90.00
_cell.angle_beta   90.00
_cell.angle_gamma   90.00
#
_symmetry.space_group_name_H-M   'P 1'
#
loop_
_entity.id
_entity.type
_entity.pdbx_description
1 polymer ?
#
loop_
_entity_poly.entity_id
_entity_poly.type
_entity_poly.pdbx_seq_one_letter_code
_entity_poly.pdbx_strand_id
1 'polypeptide(L)'
;VDVWCSQTQQRIVGYYQANANLSDSSPTACAFKMADKVLEQSSNAVLVMIDGKKMSPGFRVPPIVMYEHKDSRWTLKDKHT
;
A
#
# COMPACT_ATOMS: atom_id res chain seq x y z
N VAL A 1 8.04 9.62 -12.64
CA VAL A 1 8.63 8.63 -11.69
C VAL A 1 9.35 7.54 -12.47
N ASP A 2 8.69 6.90 -13.44
CA ASP A 2 9.29 5.81 -14.24
C ASP A 2 10.65 6.14 -14.85
N VAL A 3 10.81 7.31 -15.50
CA VAL A 3 12.09 7.75 -16.08
C VAL A 3 13.21 7.80 -15.04
N TRP A 4 12.91 8.33 -13.85
CA TRP A 4 13.87 8.40 -12.75
C TRP A 4 14.25 7.01 -12.22
N CYS A 5 13.25 6.13 -12.06
CA CYS A 5 13.48 4.76 -11.64
C CYS A 5 14.41 4.01 -12.61
N SER A 6 14.20 4.16 -13.92
CA SER A 6 15.07 3.57 -14.95
C SER A 6 16.51 4.08 -14.89
N GLN A 7 16.71 5.38 -14.62
CA GLN A 7 18.04 5.98 -14.49
C GLN A 7 18.79 5.55 -13.22
N THR A 8 18.05 5.18 -12.17
CA THR A 8 18.60 4.87 -10.84
C THR A 8 18.54 3.38 -10.48
N GLN A 9 18.19 2.51 -11.44
CA GLN A 9 17.97 1.07 -11.22
C GLN A 9 16.94 0.77 -10.12
N GLN A 10 15.91 1.59 -9.99
CA GLN A 10 14.78 1.38 -9.08
C GLN A 10 13.55 0.86 -9.84
N ARG A 11 12.57 0.35 -9.11
CA ARG A 11 11.27 -0.09 -9.65
C ARG A 11 10.15 0.36 -8.73
N ILE A 12 9.00 0.69 -9.30
CA ILE A 12 7.77 0.88 -8.54
C ILE A 12 7.26 -0.49 -8.12
N VAL A 13 7.18 -0.74 -6.81
CA VAL A 13 6.78 -2.03 -6.23
C VAL A 13 5.53 -1.93 -5.36
N GLY A 14 4.93 -0.75 -5.23
CA GLY A 14 3.69 -0.60 -4.50
C GLY A 14 3.10 0.79 -4.56
N TYR A 15 1.91 0.90 -3.98
CA TYR A 15 1.15 2.14 -3.84
C TYR A 15 0.71 2.30 -2.38
N TYR A 16 0.74 3.53 -1.86
CA TYR A 16 0.23 3.82 -0.53
C TYR A 16 -0.85 4.91 -0.57
N GLN A 17 -1.82 4.83 0.35
CA GLN A 17 -2.88 5.83 0.49
C GLN A 17 -3.19 6.10 1.96
N ALA A 18 -3.42 7.38 2.28
CA ALA A 18 -4.03 7.82 3.52
C ALA A 18 -5.41 8.42 3.21
N ASN A 19 -6.46 7.93 3.87
CA ASN A 19 -7.80 8.47 3.68
C ASN A 19 -7.97 9.76 4.49
N ALA A 20 -8.88 10.63 4.04
CA ALA A 20 -9.19 11.88 4.75
C ALA A 20 -9.79 11.63 6.14
N ASN A 21 -10.57 10.55 6.30
CA ASN A 21 -11.08 10.12 7.59
C ASN A 21 -10.01 9.29 8.32
N LEU A 22 -9.47 9.81 9.42
CA LEU A 22 -8.45 9.15 10.25
C LEU A 22 -8.87 7.77 10.76
N SER A 23 -10.18 7.52 10.85
CA SER A 23 -10.71 6.25 11.34
C SER A 23 -10.87 5.17 10.26
N ASP A 24 -10.71 5.54 9.00
CA ASP A 24 -10.89 4.68 7.84
C ASP A 24 -9.54 4.38 7.18
N SER A 25 -9.14 3.10 7.24
CA SER A 25 -7.94 2.58 6.56
C SER A 25 -8.31 1.54 5.50
N SER A 26 -9.57 1.53 5.04
CA SER A 26 -9.99 0.67 3.95
C SER A 26 -9.50 1.23 2.60
N PRO A 27 -9.01 0.37 1.69
CA PRO A 27 -8.64 0.85 0.37
C PRO A 27 -9.84 1.33 -0.43
N THR A 28 -9.68 2.48 -1.08
CA THR A 28 -10.69 2.99 -2.01
C THR A 28 -10.62 2.26 -3.36
N ALA A 29 -11.67 2.39 -4.18
CA ALA A 29 -11.64 1.90 -5.55
C ALA A 29 -10.47 2.50 -6.37
N CYS A 30 -10.10 3.75 -6.10
CA CYS A 30 -8.93 4.37 -6.70
C CYS A 30 -7.64 3.69 -6.24
N ALA A 31 -7.50 3.39 -4.95
CA ALA A 31 -6.34 2.69 -4.40
C ALA A 31 -6.12 1.32 -5.07
N PHE A 32 -7.19 0.54 -5.24
CA PHE A 32 -7.12 -0.73 -5.95
C PHE A 32 -6.68 -0.57 -7.41
N LYS A 33 -7.29 0.36 -8.15
CA LYS A 33 -6.90 0.62 -9.55
C LYS A 33 -5.41 1.01 -9.66
N MET A 34 -4.89 1.78 -8.71
CA MET A 34 -3.47 2.18 -8.74
C MET A 34 -2.57 1.00 -8.41
N ALA A 35 -2.95 0.19 -7.42
CA ALA A 35 -2.22 -1.02 -7.05
C ALA A 35 -2.21 -2.04 -8.20
N ASP A 36 -3.33 -2.23 -8.90
CA ASP A 36 -3.42 -3.07 -10.10
C ASP A 36 -2.50 -2.57 -11.21
N LYS A 37 -2.41 -1.24 -11.38
CA LYS A 37 -1.51 -0.65 -12.37
C LYS A 37 -0.04 -0.91 -12.06
N VAL A 38 0.33 -0.93 -10.78
CA VAL A 38 1.68 -1.32 -10.33
C VAL A 38 1.88 -2.83 -10.49
N LEU A 39 0.85 -3.65 -10.24
CA LEU A 39 0.88 -5.10 -10.38
C LEU A 39 1.20 -5.55 -11.82
N GLU A 40 0.65 -4.86 -12.83
CA GLU A 40 0.98 -5.08 -14.25
C GLU A 40 2.50 -5.01 -14.51
N GLN A 41 3.20 -4.17 -13.74
CA GLN A 41 4.63 -3.95 -13.85
C GLN A 41 5.43 -4.66 -12.76
N SER A 42 4.83 -5.28 -11.76
CA SER A 42 5.53 -5.92 -10.64
C SER A 42 4.63 -6.96 -9.99
N SER A 43 4.90 -8.25 -10.23
CA SER A 43 4.11 -9.35 -9.68
C SER A 43 4.04 -9.37 -8.15
N ASN A 44 5.01 -8.73 -7.49
CA ASN A 44 5.09 -8.61 -6.02
C ASN A 44 4.57 -7.25 -5.53
N ALA A 45 3.67 -6.61 -6.29
CA ALA A 45 3.12 -5.31 -5.92
C ALA A 45 2.40 -5.36 -4.57
N VAL A 46 2.54 -4.28 -3.80
CA VAL A 46 1.91 -4.13 -2.48
C VAL A 46 1.05 -2.89 -2.42
N LEU A 47 -0.05 -2.97 -1.69
CA LEU A 47 -0.93 -1.84 -1.40
C LEU A 47 -0.88 -1.55 0.10
N VAL A 48 -0.54 -0.32 0.47
CA VAL A 48 -0.41 0.09 1.87
C VAL A 48 -1.42 1.18 2.20
N MET A 49 -2.29 0.91 3.16
CA MET A 49 -3.17 1.92 3.73
C MET A 49 -2.58 2.45 5.04
N ILE A 50 -2.64 3.77 5.22
CA ILE A 50 -2.18 4.40 6.46
C ILE A 50 -3.32 4.40 7.48
N ASP A 51 -3.06 3.85 8.67
CA ASP A 51 -3.99 3.85 9.80
C ASP A 51 -3.84 5.16 10.60
N GLY A 52 -4.68 6.14 10.27
CA GLY A 52 -4.66 7.47 10.88
C GLY A 52 -4.79 7.45 12.41
N LYS A 53 -5.47 6.46 12.99
CA LYS A 53 -5.61 6.32 14.45
C LYS A 53 -4.26 6.06 15.14
N LYS A 54 -3.31 5.47 14.43
CA LYS A 54 -1.99 5.08 14.94
C LYS A 54 -0.87 6.07 14.63
N MET A 55 -1.18 7.21 14.03
CA MET A 55 -0.16 8.23 13.73
C MET A 55 0.26 9.06 14.94
N SER A 56 -0.46 8.96 16.07
CA SER A 56 -0.05 9.70 17.26
C SER A 56 1.26 9.13 17.85
N PRO A 57 2.15 9.96 18.42
CA PRO A 57 3.45 9.52 18.95
C PRO A 57 3.37 8.44 20.04
N GLY A 58 2.21 8.24 20.65
CA GLY A 58 1.99 7.21 21.67
C GLY A 58 1.91 5.78 21.12
N PHE A 59 1.72 5.59 19.81
CA PHE A 59 1.71 4.26 19.20
C PHE A 59 3.12 3.78 18.87
N ARG A 60 3.48 2.57 19.33
CA ARG A 60 4.80 1.95 19.06
C ARG A 60 4.81 0.98 17.88
N VAL A 61 3.72 0.91 17.12
CA VAL A 61 3.61 0.07 15.92
C VAL A 61 3.48 0.96 14.69
N PRO A 62 4.04 0.58 13.53
CA PRO A 62 3.87 1.34 12.31
C PRO A 62 2.37 1.52 11.97
N PRO A 63 1.91 2.72 11.59
CA PRO A 63 0.52 3.01 11.26
C PRO A 63 0.16 2.51 9.85
N ILE A 64 0.43 1.24 9.58
CA ILE A 64 0.29 0.63 8.25
C ILE A 64 -0.68 -0.56 8.29
N VAL A 65 -1.45 -0.69 7.23
CA VAL A 65 -2.29 -1.83 6.90
C VAL A 65 -1.89 -2.27 5.50
N MET A 66 -1.30 -3.45 5.38
CA MET A 66 -0.71 -3.92 4.14
C MET A 66 -1.61 -4.94 3.46
N TYR A 67 -1.77 -4.81 2.14
CA TYR A 67 -2.47 -5.75 1.29
C TYR A 67 -1.49 -6.35 0.28
N GLU A 68 -1.61 -7.66 0.06
CA GLU A 68 -0.88 -8.41 -0.94
C GLU A 68 -1.85 -9.02 -1.96
N HIS A 69 -1.40 -9.16 -3.20
CA HIS A 69 -2.19 -9.77 -4.26
C HIS A 69 -1.99 -11.29 -4.27
N LYS A 70 -3.04 -12.04 -3.92
CA LYS A 70 -3.06 -13.52 -3.87
C LYS A 70 -4.36 -14.03 -4.49
N ASP A 71 -4.29 -15.11 -5.26
CA ASP A 71 -5.46 -15.74 -5.88
C ASP A 71 -6.38 -14.74 -6.63
N SER A 72 -5.76 -13.84 -7.40
CA SER A 72 -6.45 -12.79 -8.19
C SER A 72 -7.22 -11.76 -7.37
N ARG A 73 -6.86 -11.58 -6.09
CA ARG A 73 -7.47 -10.57 -5.21
C ARG A 73 -6.45 -9.91 -4.28
N TRP A 74 -6.70 -8.65 -3.95
CA TRP A 74 -6.00 -7.97 -2.86
C TRP A 74 -6.50 -8.49 -1.51
N THR A 75 -5.60 -9.03 -0.71
CA THR A 75 -5.89 -9.63 0.59
C THR A 75 -5.09 -8.93 1.67
N LEU A 76 -5.70 -8.75 2.85
CA LEU A 76 -5.00 -8.19 3.99
C LEU A 76 -3.85 -9.13 4.36
N LYS A 77 -2.62 -8.59 4.38
CA LYS A 77 -1.46 -9.34 4.84
C LYS A 77 -1.47 -9.38 6.36
N ASP A 78 -1.34 -10.58 6.92
CA ASP A 78 -1.29 -10.77 8.36
C ASP A 78 -0.20 -9.91 8.99
N LYS A 79 -0.54 -9.27 10.12
CA LYS A 79 0.45 -8.65 10.98
C LYS A 79 1.25 -9.79 11.61
N HIS A 80 2.48 -10.02 11.15
CA HIS A 80 3.41 -10.82 11.94
C HIS A 80 3.45 -10.20 13.34
N THR A 81 3.04 -11.01 14.32
CA THR A 81 2.87 -10.66 15.73
C THR A 81 4.21 -10.33 16.35
#